data_AF-A0A2D2CN81-F1
#
_entry.id   AF-A0A2D2CN81-F1
#
_cell.length_a   1.000
_cell.length_b   1.000
_cell.length_c   1.000
_cell.angle_alpha   90.00
_cell.angle_beta   90.00
_cell.angle_gamma   90.00
#
_symmetry.space_group_name_H-M   'P 1'
#
loop_
_entity.id
_entity.type
_entity.pdbx_description
1 polymer ?
#
loop_
_entity_poly.entity_id
_entity_poly.type
_entity_poly.pdbx_seq_one_letter_code
_entity_poly.pdbx_strand_id
1 'polypeptide(L)'
;LVLGFAFFFCYVMSSGSYDYFQFVQQWPPTNCRVRSKCTKPRPLQNFTIHGLWPSNYSNPKKPSNCAGSRFNFTKMYPQLRSELKMSWPDVESGNDTKFWEDEWNKHGKCSEGMLNQMQYFERSHEMWDSYNVTEILKNASIVPSAKQIWKYSDIVSPIKAATHRTPVLRCKRDPAHSNIQWLHEVVFCYEYNALKQIDCN
;
A
#
# COMPACT_ATOMS: atom_id res chain seq x y z
N LEU A 1 -29.60 -42.86 27.86
CA LEU A 1 -28.48 -42.44 27.00
C LEU A 1 -28.68 -40.99 26.62
N VAL A 2 -27.91 -40.06 27.18
CA VAL A 2 -27.94 -38.65 26.78
C VAL A 2 -26.71 -38.41 25.92
N LEU A 3 -26.91 -38.26 24.61
CA LEU A 3 -25.87 -37.88 23.67
C LEU A 3 -25.59 -36.39 23.86
N GLY A 4 -24.55 -36.08 24.63
CA GLY A 4 -24.03 -34.72 24.73
C GLY A 4 -23.30 -34.36 23.44
N PHE A 5 -23.88 -33.47 22.63
CA PHE A 5 -23.17 -32.84 21.52
C PHE A 5 -22.15 -31.87 22.12
N ALA A 6 -20.88 -32.27 22.13
CA ALA A 6 -19.78 -31.38 22.42
C ALA A 6 -19.68 -30.36 21.28
N PHE A 7 -20.18 -29.15 21.50
CA PHE A 7 -19.90 -28.00 20.66
C PHE A 7 -18.42 -27.67 20.82
N PHE A 8 -17.57 -28.21 19.96
CA PHE A 8 -16.25 -27.67 19.71
C PHE A 8 -16.45 -26.26 19.13
N PHE A 9 -16.43 -25.25 19.99
CA PHE A 9 -16.11 -23.90 19.56
C PHE A 9 -14.70 -23.95 18.99
N CYS A 10 -14.59 -24.13 17.67
CA CYS A 10 -13.41 -23.68 16.94
C CYS A 10 -13.33 -22.18 17.21
N TYR A 11 -12.53 -21.78 18.18
CA TYR A 11 -12.05 -20.42 18.30
C TYR A 11 -11.25 -20.15 17.03
N VAL A 12 -11.94 -19.67 15.99
CA VAL A 12 -11.27 -18.96 14.91
C VAL A 12 -10.66 -17.75 15.59
N MET A 13 -9.35 -17.80 15.80
CA MET A 13 -8.55 -16.65 16.22
C MET A 13 -8.86 -15.56 15.19
N SER A 14 -9.75 -14.62 15.54
CA SER A 14 -10.17 -13.58 14.64
C SER A 14 -8.95 -12.71 14.34
N SER A 15 -8.33 -12.96 13.17
CA SER A 15 -7.71 -11.88 12.42
C SER A 15 -8.81 -10.83 12.24
N GLY A 16 -8.50 -9.56 12.51
CA GLY A 16 -9.53 -8.52 12.52
C GLY A 16 -10.28 -8.50 11.18
N SER A 17 -11.61 -8.47 11.22
CA SER A 17 -12.40 -8.38 9.99
C SER A 17 -12.08 -7.08 9.25
N TYR A 18 -12.01 -7.16 7.92
CA TYR A 18 -11.78 -6.05 7.01
C TYR A 18 -12.70 -6.18 5.80
N ASP A 19 -13.04 -5.05 5.20
CA ASP A 19 -14.00 -4.98 4.10
C ASP A 19 -13.30 -4.99 2.72
N TYR A 20 -12.12 -4.39 2.64
CA TYR A 20 -11.36 -4.19 1.40
C TYR A 20 -9.87 -3.98 1.67
N PHE A 21 -9.07 -3.91 0.61
CA PHE A 21 -7.66 -3.52 0.69
C PHE A 21 -7.43 -2.14 0.11
N GLN A 22 -6.62 -1.32 0.79
CA GLN A 22 -5.96 -0.17 0.20
C GLN A 22 -4.55 -0.58 -0.25
N PHE A 23 -4.31 -0.57 -1.56
CA PHE A 23 -2.97 -0.67 -2.12
C PHE A 23 -2.39 0.74 -2.27
N VAL A 24 -1.46 1.09 -1.39
CA VAL A 24 -0.90 2.43 -1.24
C VAL A 24 0.45 2.49 -1.93
N GLN A 25 0.57 3.34 -2.94
CA GLN A 25 1.83 3.67 -3.59
C GLN A 25 2.30 5.04 -3.10
N GLN A 26 3.60 5.21 -2.91
CA GLN A 26 4.25 6.42 -2.41
C GLN A 26 5.13 7.06 -3.47
N TRP A 27 5.24 8.39 -3.42
CA TRP A 27 6.19 9.18 -4.20
C TRP A 27 7.42 9.51 -3.34
N PRO A 28 8.57 8.86 -3.59
CA PRO A 28 9.75 8.97 -2.72
C PRO A 28 10.25 10.41 -2.49
N PRO A 29 10.35 11.29 -3.52
CA PRO A 29 10.81 12.66 -3.33
C PRO A 29 9.93 13.49 -2.37
N THR A 30 8.61 13.34 -2.44
CA THR A 30 7.72 14.06 -1.51
C THR A 30 7.84 13.50 -0.10
N ASN A 31 7.85 12.18 0.06
CA ASN A 31 7.90 11.56 1.39
C ASN A 31 9.13 12.01 2.18
N CYS A 32 10.30 12.09 1.55
CA CYS A 32 11.50 12.60 2.21
C CYS A 32 11.48 14.11 2.49
N ARG A 33 10.76 14.90 1.69
CA ARG A 33 10.62 16.35 1.93
C ARG A 33 9.69 16.66 3.09
N VAL A 34 8.60 15.92 3.24
CA VAL A 34 7.52 16.25 4.19
C VAL A 34 7.58 15.48 5.50
N ARG A 35 8.37 14.39 5.57
CA ARG A 35 8.53 13.59 6.80
C ARG A 35 9.84 13.94 7.49
N SER A 36 9.80 14.06 8.81
CA SER A 36 10.95 14.44 9.64
C SER A 36 12.04 13.37 9.76
N LYS A 37 11.77 12.13 9.35
CA LYS A 37 12.64 10.95 9.58
C LYS A 37 13.31 10.39 8.33
N CYS A 38 13.40 11.15 7.24
CA CYS A 38 14.17 10.72 6.09
C CYS A 38 15.68 10.93 6.34
N THR A 39 16.40 9.83 6.58
CA THR A 39 17.83 9.84 6.94
C THR A 39 18.74 9.34 5.82
N LYS A 40 18.20 8.52 4.91
CA LYS A 40 18.90 7.99 3.73
C LYS A 40 17.98 8.03 2.52
N PRO A 41 17.67 9.23 1.98
CA PRO A 41 16.80 9.36 0.82
C PRO A 41 17.36 8.57 -0.37
N ARG A 42 16.52 7.79 -1.03
CA ARG A 42 16.86 7.15 -2.30
C ARG A 42 16.44 8.07 -3.46
N PRO A 43 17.28 8.28 -4.49
CA PRO A 43 16.96 9.15 -5.63
C PRO A 43 16.03 8.47 -6.64
N LEU A 44 14.93 7.89 -6.15
CA LEU A 44 13.93 7.21 -6.96
C LEU A 44 12.95 8.22 -7.57
N GLN A 45 12.69 8.10 -8.86
CA GLN A 45 11.80 8.98 -9.63
C GLN A 45 10.60 8.22 -10.18
N ASN A 46 10.11 7.27 -9.39
CA ASN A 46 8.96 6.43 -9.68
C ASN A 46 8.16 6.17 -8.40
N PHE A 47 6.85 5.94 -8.56
CA PHE A 47 6.01 5.44 -7.48
C PHE A 47 6.46 4.04 -7.06
N THR A 48 6.58 3.84 -5.75
CA THR A 48 6.88 2.55 -5.13
C THR A 48 5.78 2.16 -4.15
N ILE A 49 5.71 0.92 -3.74
CA ILE A 49 4.75 0.44 -2.75
C ILE A 49 5.08 1.07 -1.39
N HIS A 50 4.06 1.58 -0.70
CA HIS A 50 4.09 1.87 0.73
C HIS A 50 3.50 0.68 1.49
N GLY A 51 2.31 0.22 1.08
CA GLY A 51 1.81 -1.06 1.55
C GLY A 51 0.42 -1.45 1.10
N LEU A 52 0.02 -2.67 1.48
CA LEU A 52 -1.28 -3.26 1.18
C LEU A 52 -2.06 -3.41 2.49
N TRP A 53 -3.07 -2.57 2.71
CA TRP A 53 -3.68 -2.41 4.02
C TRP A 53 -5.10 -2.94 4.05
N PRO A 54 -5.37 -4.04 4.77
CA PRO A 54 -6.73 -4.42 5.17
C PRO A 54 -7.43 -3.22 5.81
N SER A 55 -8.61 -2.87 5.30
CA SER A 55 -9.31 -1.62 5.60
C SER A 55 -10.81 -1.86 5.77
N ASN A 56 -11.43 -1.07 6.65
CA ASN A 56 -12.88 -1.05 6.85
C ASN A 56 -13.47 0.27 6.33
N TYR A 57 -14.66 0.23 5.76
CA TYR A 57 -15.36 1.45 5.31
C TYR A 57 -15.64 2.41 6.47
N SER A 58 -15.86 1.87 7.67
CA SER A 58 -16.04 2.67 8.90
C SER A 58 -14.77 3.38 9.36
N ASN A 59 -13.59 2.81 9.08
CA ASN A 59 -12.31 3.39 9.40
C ASN A 59 -11.20 2.82 8.49
N PRO A 60 -10.72 3.58 7.50
CA PRO A 60 -9.72 3.10 6.53
C PRO A 60 -8.33 2.91 7.14
N LYS A 61 -8.13 3.17 8.44
CA LYS A 61 -6.88 2.85 9.15
C LYS A 61 -6.96 1.55 9.94
N LYS A 62 -8.09 0.85 9.87
CA LYS A 62 -8.36 -0.38 10.63
C LYS A 62 -8.79 -1.51 9.69
N PRO A 63 -8.44 -2.76 10.01
CA PRO A 63 -7.70 -3.19 11.20
C PRO A 63 -6.18 -2.91 11.11
N SER A 64 -5.50 -2.96 12.26
CA SER A 64 -4.05 -2.79 12.35
C SER A 64 -3.51 -3.50 13.60
N ASN A 65 -2.29 -4.02 13.55
CA ASN A 65 -1.63 -4.72 14.66
C ASN A 65 -2.39 -5.96 15.15
N CYS A 66 -3.06 -6.69 14.26
CA CYS A 66 -3.86 -7.89 14.59
C CYS A 66 -3.02 -9.00 15.24
N ALA A 67 -3.61 -10.00 15.89
CA ALA A 67 -2.87 -11.22 16.22
C ALA A 67 -2.50 -11.99 14.93
N GLY A 68 -1.41 -12.76 14.95
CA GLY A 68 -0.94 -13.53 13.78
C GLY A 68 0.57 -13.78 13.80
N SER A 69 1.06 -14.49 12.78
CA SER A 69 2.50 -14.77 12.63
C SER A 69 3.27 -13.47 12.44
N ARG A 70 4.38 -13.32 13.17
CA ARG A 70 5.33 -12.25 12.89
C ARG A 70 6.01 -12.47 11.54
N PHE A 71 6.48 -11.37 10.97
CA PHE A 71 7.26 -11.38 9.75
C PHE A 71 8.42 -12.38 9.88
N ASN A 72 8.60 -13.19 8.85
CA ASN A 72 9.74 -14.07 8.72
C ASN A 72 10.32 -13.94 7.32
N PHE A 73 11.51 -13.34 7.23
CA PHE A 73 12.22 -13.12 5.97
C PHE A 73 12.36 -14.40 5.13
N THR A 74 12.52 -15.57 5.78
CA THR A 74 12.73 -16.84 5.09
C THR A 74 11.50 -17.36 4.35
N LYS A 75 10.29 -16.88 4.70
CA LYS A 75 9.03 -17.28 4.04
C LYS A 75 8.86 -16.72 2.63
N MET A 76 9.68 -15.75 2.21
CA MET A 76 9.67 -15.24 0.83
C MET A 76 10.80 -15.91 0.04
N TYR A 77 10.55 -16.38 -1.17
CA TYR A 77 11.62 -16.94 -2.01
C TYR A 77 12.59 -15.83 -2.48
N PRO A 78 13.84 -16.16 -2.82
CA PRO A 78 14.86 -15.15 -3.13
C PRO A 78 14.49 -14.17 -4.23
N GLN A 79 13.81 -14.64 -5.29
CA GLN A 79 13.40 -13.78 -6.40
C GLN A 79 12.36 -12.73 -5.99
N LEU A 80 11.34 -13.09 -5.19
CA LEU A 80 10.37 -12.13 -4.64
C LEU A 80 11.08 -11.04 -3.82
N ARG A 81 12.09 -11.40 -3.02
CA ARG A 81 12.85 -10.41 -2.25
C ARG A 81 13.59 -9.42 -3.16
N SER A 82 14.09 -9.86 -4.31
CA SER A 82 14.72 -8.98 -5.30
C SER A 82 13.68 -8.08 -5.99
N GLU A 83 12.52 -8.62 -6.33
CA GLU A 83 11.39 -7.88 -6.90
C GLU A 83 10.87 -6.80 -5.92
N LEU A 84 10.79 -7.12 -4.63
CA LEU A 84 10.41 -6.18 -3.57
C LEU A 84 11.44 -5.06 -3.36
N LYS A 85 12.75 -5.28 -3.63
CA LYS A 85 13.73 -4.19 -3.57
C LYS A 85 13.49 -3.12 -4.65
N MET A 86 12.86 -3.50 -5.76
CA MET A 86 12.51 -2.57 -6.84
C MET A 86 11.15 -1.93 -6.58
N SER A 87 10.16 -2.74 -6.26
CA SER A 87 8.76 -2.30 -6.13
C SER A 87 8.44 -1.70 -4.76
N TRP A 88 9.06 -2.19 -3.68
CA TRP A 88 8.76 -1.80 -2.29
C TRP A 88 10.01 -1.41 -1.47
N PRO A 89 10.91 -0.53 -1.96
CA PRO A 89 12.03 -0.06 -1.17
C PRO A 89 11.59 0.80 0.02
N ASP A 90 12.39 0.79 1.08
CA ASP A 90 12.37 1.82 2.12
C ASP A 90 13.04 3.09 1.56
N VAL A 91 12.22 4.11 1.39
CA VAL A 91 12.63 5.39 0.81
C VAL A 91 13.13 6.39 1.84
N GLU A 92 13.00 6.10 3.15
CA GLU A 92 13.33 7.01 4.24
C GLU A 92 14.65 6.65 4.94
N SER A 93 14.81 5.38 5.32
CA SER A 93 16.00 4.91 6.05
C SER A 93 16.88 3.96 5.25
N GLY A 94 16.37 3.49 4.10
CA GLY A 94 17.04 2.56 3.20
C GLY A 94 17.09 1.12 3.70
N ASN A 95 16.40 0.77 4.78
CA ASN A 95 16.34 -0.59 5.32
C ASN A 95 15.06 -1.31 4.85
N ASP A 96 15.12 -1.84 3.64
CA ASP A 96 13.97 -2.47 2.97
C ASP A 96 13.35 -3.61 3.81
N THR A 97 14.18 -4.51 4.35
CA THR A 97 13.70 -5.64 5.16
C THR A 97 12.97 -5.17 6.42
N LYS A 98 13.47 -4.14 7.10
CA LYS A 98 12.79 -3.60 8.28
C LYS A 98 11.46 -2.96 7.91
N PHE A 99 11.40 -2.25 6.79
CA PHE A 99 10.16 -1.68 6.30
C PHE A 99 9.12 -2.74 5.95
N TRP A 100 9.51 -3.82 5.27
CA TRP A 100 8.64 -4.98 5.00
C TRP A 100 8.16 -5.64 6.29
N GLU A 101 9.05 -5.82 7.26
CA GLU A 101 8.70 -6.35 8.58
C GLU A 101 7.62 -5.50 9.27
N ASP A 102 7.80 -4.18 9.29
CA ASP A 102 6.87 -3.25 9.93
C ASP A 102 5.51 -3.24 9.23
N GLU A 103 5.49 -3.24 7.90
CA GLU A 103 4.25 -3.29 7.11
C GLU A 103 3.52 -4.63 7.29
N TRP A 104 4.21 -5.77 7.27
CA TRP A 104 3.59 -7.07 7.54
C TRP A 104 3.04 -7.14 8.98
N ASN A 105 3.84 -6.76 9.97
CA ASN A 105 3.45 -6.85 11.38
C ASN A 105 2.32 -5.86 11.72
N LYS A 106 2.22 -4.74 11.03
CA LYS A 106 1.15 -3.76 11.29
C LYS A 106 -0.10 -4.04 10.46
N HIS A 107 0.05 -4.43 9.20
CA HIS A 107 -1.04 -4.53 8.24
C HIS A 107 -1.23 -5.96 7.72
N GLY A 108 -0.19 -6.58 7.16
CA GLY A 108 -0.31 -7.88 6.48
C GLY A 108 -0.87 -9.01 7.33
N LYS A 109 -0.50 -9.13 8.60
CA LYS A 109 -1.05 -10.18 9.48
C LYS A 109 -2.55 -10.03 9.77
N CYS A 110 -3.14 -8.86 9.54
CA CYS A 110 -4.59 -8.68 9.62
C CYS A 110 -5.36 -9.39 8.50
N SER A 111 -4.67 -9.77 7.43
CA SER A 111 -5.24 -10.57 6.34
C SER A 111 -4.62 -11.97 6.23
N GLU A 112 -3.93 -12.46 7.28
CA GLU A 112 -3.18 -13.74 7.20
C GLU A 112 -4.07 -14.94 6.86
N GLY A 113 -5.35 -14.91 7.25
CA GLY A 113 -6.32 -15.95 6.89
C GLY A 113 -6.72 -15.96 5.41
N MET A 114 -6.40 -14.89 4.66
CA MET A 114 -6.66 -14.76 3.21
C MET A 114 -5.36 -14.84 2.41
N LEU A 115 -4.36 -14.06 2.81
CA LEU A 115 -3.04 -14.00 2.18
C LEU A 115 -1.98 -14.33 3.24
N ASN A 116 -1.34 -15.48 3.11
CA ASN A 116 -0.15 -15.74 3.92
C ASN A 116 0.98 -14.73 3.55
N GLN A 117 2.04 -14.67 4.35
CA GLN A 117 3.10 -13.66 4.13
C GLN A 117 3.68 -13.66 2.71
N MET A 118 3.91 -14.83 2.11
CA MET A 118 4.43 -14.91 0.74
C MET A 118 3.43 -14.29 -0.25
N GLN A 119 2.17 -14.73 -0.18
CA GLN A 119 1.09 -14.26 -1.05
C GLN A 119 0.82 -12.75 -0.89
N TYR A 120 0.92 -12.22 0.34
CA TYR A 120 0.74 -10.79 0.61
C TYR A 120 1.76 -9.94 -0.15
N PHE A 121 3.03 -10.32 -0.10
CA PHE A 121 4.10 -9.61 -0.78
C PHE A 121 4.08 -9.83 -2.30
N GLU A 122 3.85 -11.06 -2.74
CA GLU A 122 3.69 -11.40 -4.16
C GLU A 122 2.54 -10.62 -4.79
N ARG A 123 1.35 -10.64 -4.17
CA ARG A 123 0.19 -9.88 -4.62
C ARG A 123 0.47 -8.38 -4.66
N SER A 124 1.16 -7.84 -3.66
CA SER A 124 1.52 -6.42 -3.65
C SER A 124 2.46 -6.05 -4.80
N HIS A 125 3.42 -6.93 -5.13
CA HIS A 125 4.29 -6.75 -6.29
C HIS A 125 3.52 -6.81 -7.61
N GLU A 126 2.65 -7.79 -7.79
CA GLU A 126 1.77 -7.92 -8.97
C GLU A 126 0.89 -6.68 -9.17
N MET A 127 0.30 -6.16 -8.08
CA MET A 127 -0.51 -4.94 -8.12
C MET A 127 0.31 -3.72 -8.57
N TRP A 128 1.55 -3.60 -8.11
CA TRP A 128 2.45 -2.52 -8.53
C TRP A 128 2.82 -2.62 -10.01
N ASP A 129 3.12 -3.83 -10.48
CA ASP A 129 3.52 -4.08 -11.86
C ASP A 129 2.36 -3.86 -12.86
N SER A 130 1.13 -4.20 -12.45
CA SER A 130 -0.07 -4.09 -13.30
C SER A 130 -0.40 -2.66 -13.76
N TYR A 131 -0.12 -1.65 -12.91
CA TYR A 131 -0.48 -0.26 -13.16
C TYR A 131 0.62 0.69 -12.70
N ASN A 132 1.61 0.90 -13.56
CA ASN A 132 2.70 1.83 -13.31
C ASN A 132 2.21 3.29 -13.35
N VAL A 133 1.85 3.84 -12.19
CA VAL A 133 1.36 5.22 -12.01
C VAL A 133 2.34 6.24 -12.59
N THR A 134 3.65 5.99 -12.50
CA THR A 134 4.67 6.89 -13.02
C THR A 134 4.56 7.05 -14.53
N GLU A 135 4.47 5.93 -15.26
CA GLU A 135 4.39 5.94 -16.71
C GLU A 135 3.03 6.45 -17.19
N ILE A 136 1.93 6.12 -16.49
CA ILE A 136 0.61 6.68 -16.77
C ILE A 136 0.65 8.22 -16.72
N LEU A 137 1.24 8.80 -15.67
CA LEU A 137 1.33 10.25 -15.53
C LEU A 137 2.28 10.87 -16.56
N LYS A 138 3.44 10.26 -16.82
CA LYS A 138 4.38 10.71 -17.86
C LYS A 138 3.73 10.74 -19.24
N ASN A 139 2.96 9.71 -19.61
CA ASN A 139 2.25 9.65 -20.89
C ASN A 139 1.18 10.75 -21.01
N ALA A 140 0.64 11.21 -19.87
CA ALA A 140 -0.25 12.38 -19.80
C ALA A 140 0.51 13.73 -19.72
N SER A 141 1.83 13.73 -19.94
CA SER A 141 2.73 14.89 -19.78
C SER A 141 2.76 15.48 -18.35
N ILE A 142 2.37 14.68 -17.36
CA ILE A 142 2.42 15.05 -15.94
C ILE A 142 3.72 14.52 -15.35
N VAL A 143 4.67 15.43 -15.21
CA VAL A 143 6.00 15.17 -14.64
C VAL A 143 6.26 16.06 -13.43
N PRO A 144 7.17 15.66 -12.52
CA PRO A 144 7.59 16.52 -11.42
C PRO A 144 8.08 17.88 -11.94
N SER A 145 7.58 18.97 -11.37
CA SER A 145 7.93 20.33 -11.78
C SER A 145 7.97 21.27 -10.59
N ALA A 146 8.93 22.20 -10.59
CA ALA A 146 9.03 23.27 -9.60
C ALA A 146 8.15 24.48 -9.94
N LYS A 147 7.63 24.56 -11.17
CA LYS A 147 6.86 25.70 -11.69
C LYS A 147 5.41 25.36 -11.99
N GLN A 148 5.16 24.14 -12.48
CA GLN A 148 3.82 23.70 -12.86
C GLN A 148 3.08 23.14 -11.65
N ILE A 149 1.85 23.59 -11.46
CA ILE A 149 0.92 23.04 -10.48
C ILE A 149 -0.14 22.25 -11.25
N TRP A 150 -0.35 21.00 -10.84
CA TRP A 150 -1.37 20.13 -11.41
C TRP A 150 -2.64 20.21 -10.56
N LYS A 151 -3.80 20.27 -11.22
CA LYS A 151 -5.09 20.13 -10.53
C LYS A 151 -5.30 18.67 -10.13
N TYR A 152 -6.17 18.46 -9.16
CA TYR A 152 -6.57 17.10 -8.75
C TYR A 152 -7.07 16.26 -9.95
N SER A 153 -7.92 16.86 -10.79
CA SER A 153 -8.45 16.22 -12.01
C SER A 153 -7.37 15.83 -13.00
N ASP A 154 -6.29 16.61 -13.11
CA ASP A 154 -5.21 16.37 -14.06
C ASP A 154 -4.51 15.05 -13.71
N ILE A 155 -4.34 14.75 -12.42
CA ILE A 155 -3.70 13.53 -11.93
C ILE A 155 -4.70 12.35 -11.95
N VAL A 156 -5.94 12.55 -11.51
CA VAL A 156 -6.94 11.48 -11.41
C VAL A 156 -7.38 10.95 -12.79
N SER A 157 -7.59 11.83 -13.76
CA SER A 157 -8.16 11.45 -15.06
C SER A 157 -7.33 10.42 -15.84
N PRO A 158 -6.01 10.60 -16.06
CA PRO A 158 -5.21 9.61 -16.78
C PRO A 158 -5.10 8.29 -16.02
N ILE A 159 -5.02 8.32 -14.68
CA ILE A 159 -5.02 7.11 -13.86
C ILE A 159 -6.34 6.37 -14.03
N LYS A 160 -7.48 7.06 -13.90
CA LYS A 160 -8.81 6.46 -14.09
C LYS A 160 -9.00 5.90 -15.50
N ALA A 161 -8.48 6.58 -16.53
CA ALA A 161 -8.53 6.08 -17.89
C ALA A 161 -7.75 4.76 -18.06
N ALA A 162 -6.60 4.63 -17.41
CA ALA A 162 -5.75 3.44 -17.48
C ALA A 162 -6.26 2.27 -16.63
N THR A 163 -6.79 2.55 -15.43
CA THR A 163 -7.21 1.52 -14.46
C THR A 163 -8.70 1.20 -14.51
N HIS A 164 -9.49 2.02 -15.21
CA HIS A 164 -10.96 2.02 -15.15
C HIS A 164 -11.55 2.24 -13.74
N ARG A 165 -10.73 2.71 -12.78
CA ARG A 165 -11.10 2.94 -11.38
C ARG A 165 -10.55 4.27 -10.89
N THR A 166 -11.28 4.93 -10.01
CA THR A 166 -10.90 6.24 -9.47
C THR A 166 -9.88 6.05 -8.34
N PRO A 167 -8.63 6.52 -8.48
CA PRO A 167 -7.68 6.48 -7.38
C PRO A 167 -8.03 7.48 -6.28
N VAL A 168 -7.55 7.22 -5.07
CA VAL A 168 -7.49 8.23 -4.01
C VAL A 168 -6.10 8.85 -3.99
N LEU A 169 -6.03 10.18 -4.10
CA LEU A 169 -4.79 10.93 -3.95
C LEU A 169 -4.64 11.39 -2.49
N ARG A 170 -3.48 11.14 -1.89
CA ARG A 170 -3.14 11.71 -0.59
C ARG A 170 -2.03 12.72 -0.76
N CYS A 171 -2.28 13.91 -0.23
CA CYS A 171 -1.38 15.05 -0.35
C CYS A 171 -0.99 15.58 1.03
N LYS A 172 0.17 16.25 1.09
CA LYS A 172 0.64 16.99 2.27
C LYS A 172 0.79 18.44 1.91
N ARG A 173 0.31 19.35 2.77
CA ARG A 173 0.51 20.79 2.60
C ARG A 173 2.00 21.12 2.62
N ASP A 174 2.42 22.03 1.74
CA ASP A 174 3.76 22.60 1.80
C ASP A 174 3.88 23.47 3.07
N PRO A 175 4.82 23.18 3.99
CA PRO A 175 5.01 24.02 5.17
C PRO A 175 5.34 25.48 4.82
N ALA A 176 5.97 25.73 3.66
CA ALA A 176 6.33 27.07 3.20
C ALA A 176 5.18 27.80 2.49
N HIS A 177 4.23 27.07 1.89
CA HIS A 177 3.15 27.62 1.08
C HIS A 177 1.84 26.88 1.35
N SER A 178 1.02 27.38 2.28
CA SER A 178 -0.20 26.70 2.74
C SER A 178 -1.23 26.38 1.63
N ASN A 179 -1.19 27.12 0.52
CA ASN A 179 -2.08 26.95 -0.63
C ASN A 179 -1.63 25.83 -1.59
N ILE A 180 -0.42 25.29 -1.40
CA ILE A 180 0.16 24.23 -2.24
C ILE A 180 0.17 22.92 -1.45
N GLN A 181 -0.15 21.83 -2.14
CA GLN A 181 -0.03 20.49 -1.58
C GLN A 181 0.84 19.62 -2.48
N TRP A 182 1.71 18.84 -1.88
CA TRP A 182 2.53 17.85 -2.54
C TRP A 182 1.81 16.50 -2.55
N LEU A 183 1.59 15.93 -3.74
CA LEU A 183 1.19 14.54 -3.86
C LEU A 183 2.29 13.66 -3.26
N HIS A 184 1.90 12.78 -2.34
CA HIS A 184 2.84 11.88 -1.70
C HIS A 184 2.42 10.42 -1.78
N GLU A 185 1.12 10.13 -1.93
CA GLU A 185 0.63 8.78 -2.18
C GLU A 185 -0.53 8.75 -3.20
N VAL A 186 -0.60 7.66 -3.95
CA VAL A 186 -1.72 7.27 -4.81
C VAL A 186 -2.23 5.93 -4.30
N VAL A 187 -3.53 5.82 -4.08
CA VAL A 187 -4.15 4.63 -3.49
C VAL A 187 -5.13 4.01 -4.48
N PHE A 188 -4.98 2.71 -4.70
CA PHE A 188 -5.98 1.87 -5.36
C PHE A 188 -6.69 1.01 -4.33
N CYS A 189 -7.96 0.73 -4.54
CA CYS A 189 -8.72 -0.16 -3.67
C CYS A 189 -9.00 -1.49 -4.36
N TYR A 190 -8.98 -2.57 -3.59
CA TYR A 190 -9.25 -3.92 -4.06
C TYR A 190 -10.26 -4.59 -3.13
N GLU A 191 -11.07 -5.51 -3.68
CA GLU A 191 -11.99 -6.33 -2.89
C GLU A 191 -11.24 -7.09 -1.77
N TYR A 192 -11.98 -7.59 -0.78
CA TYR A 192 -11.43 -8.25 0.42
C TYR A 192 -10.50 -9.46 0.14
N ASN A 193 -10.49 -10.00 -1.08
CA ASN A 193 -9.62 -11.11 -1.50
C ASN A 193 -8.39 -10.63 -2.32
N ALA A 194 -8.20 -9.32 -2.47
CA ALA A 194 -7.11 -8.69 -3.23
C ALA A 194 -7.04 -9.07 -4.72
N LEU A 195 -8.14 -9.57 -5.32
CA LEU A 195 -8.14 -10.02 -6.72
C LEU A 195 -8.58 -8.95 -7.70
N LYS A 196 -9.55 -8.13 -7.33
CA LYS A 196 -10.22 -7.21 -8.25
C LYS A 196 -10.19 -5.78 -7.72
N GLN A 197 -9.77 -4.87 -8.60
CA GLN A 197 -9.76 -3.45 -8.28
C GLN A 197 -11.19 -2.88 -8.24
N ILE A 198 -11.46 -2.08 -7.22
CA ILE A 198 -12.72 -1.36 -6.99
C ILE A 198 -12.42 0.13 -6.82
N ASP A 199 -13.45 0.96 -6.96
CA ASP A 199 -13.35 2.34 -6.52
C ASP A 199 -13.22 2.36 -4.98
N CYS A 200 -12.39 3.27 -4.47
CA CYS A 200 -12.34 3.51 -3.04
C CYS A 200 -13.61 4.27 -2.62
N ASN A 201 -14.33 3.76 -1.62
CA ASN A 201 -15.48 4.47 -1.03
C ASN A 201 -15.03 5.59 -0.09
#